data_AF-A0A3B8ZKG2-F1
#
_entry.id   AF-A0A3B8ZKG2-F1
#
_cell.length_a   1.000
_cell.length_b   1.000
_cell.length_c   1.000
_cell.angle_alpha   90.00
_cell.angle_beta   90.00
_cell.angle_gamma   90.00
#
_symmetry.space_group_name_H-M   'P 1'
#
loop_
_entity.id
_entity.type
_entity.pdbx_description
1 polymer ?
#
loop_
_entity_poly.entity_id
_entity_poly.type
_entity_poly.pdbx_seq_one_letter_code
_entity_poly.pdbx_strand_id
1 'polypeptide(L)'
;ATLIPDARLLSDRFGLLPQLIHPNTQGRQAFVYLNGRVHPIPEGFSLMQPTRIGSIITTRLLTWPGKLRLLGEYWVSPRPTVPDGQPDDESLESFAV
;
A
#
# COMPACT_ATOMS: atom_id res chain seq x y z
N ALA A 1 0.54 -4.87 -7.58
CA ALA A 1 1.76 -5.49 -8.14
C ALA A 1 2.03 -4.83 -9.48
N THR A 2 3.14 -4.11 -9.62
CA THR A 2 3.50 -3.42 -10.86
C THR A 2 3.64 -4.45 -11.98
N LEU A 3 2.82 -4.33 -13.04
CA LEU A 3 2.88 -5.14 -14.25
C LEU A 3 4.19 -4.85 -15.02
N ILE A 4 5.30 -5.43 -14.58
CA ILE A 4 6.63 -5.18 -15.17
C ILE A 4 7.01 -6.04 -16.40
N PRO A 5 6.30 -7.08 -16.88
CA PRO A 5 6.74 -7.72 -18.11
C PRO A 5 6.52 -6.82 -19.36
N ASP A 6 5.31 -6.30 -19.56
CA ASP A 6 4.94 -5.77 -20.90
C ASP A 6 5.58 -4.41 -21.21
N ALA A 7 5.55 -3.47 -20.26
CA ALA A 7 6.10 -2.13 -20.48
C ALA A 7 7.63 -2.15 -20.70
N ARG A 8 8.32 -3.06 -19.99
CA ARG A 8 9.77 -3.26 -20.16
C ARG A 8 10.09 -3.89 -21.52
N LEU A 9 9.36 -4.94 -21.90
CA LEU A 9 9.51 -5.60 -23.20
C LEU A 9 9.24 -4.63 -24.36
N LEU A 10 8.24 -3.77 -24.23
CA LEU A 10 7.94 -2.74 -25.22
C LEU A 10 9.08 -1.73 -25.33
N SER A 11 9.59 -1.26 -24.20
CA SER A 11 10.72 -0.33 -24.15
C SER A 11 11.98 -0.91 -24.79
N ASP A 12 12.23 -2.21 -24.60
CA ASP A 12 13.34 -2.92 -25.25
C ASP A 12 13.18 -2.98 -26.77
N ARG A 13 11.99 -3.33 -27.26
CA ARG A 13 11.67 -3.36 -28.70
C ARG A 13 11.90 -2.00 -29.39
N PHE A 14 11.67 -0.89 -28.68
CA PHE A 14 11.88 0.46 -29.20
C PHE A 14 13.28 1.04 -28.88
N GLY A 15 14.18 0.26 -28.29
CA GLY A 15 15.54 0.71 -27.95
C GLY A 15 15.60 1.78 -26.87
N LEU A 16 14.57 1.87 -26.02
CA LEU A 16 14.44 2.86 -24.95
C LEU A 16 15.09 2.40 -23.63
N LEU A 17 15.50 1.14 -23.52
CA LEU A 17 16.15 0.60 -22.30
C LEU A 17 17.32 1.46 -21.78
N PRO A 18 18.27 1.93 -22.62
CA PRO A 18 19.39 2.74 -22.14
C PRO A 18 18.99 4.12 -21.60
N GLN A 19 17.76 4.56 -21.90
CA GLN A 19 17.22 5.86 -21.47
C GLN A 19 16.37 5.73 -20.19
N LEU A 20 16.14 4.52 -19.69
CA LEU A 20 15.39 4.32 -18.47
C LEU A 20 16.16 4.90 -17.27
N ILE A 21 15.55 5.88 -16.62
CA ILE A 21 16.08 6.47 -15.40
C ILE A 21 15.58 5.63 -14.22
N HIS A 22 16.52 5.10 -13.45
CA HIS A 22 16.18 4.38 -12.23
C HIS A 22 15.72 5.34 -11.13
N PRO A 23 14.72 4.95 -10.31
CA PRO A 23 14.37 5.70 -9.12
C PRO A 23 15.60 5.89 -8.22
N ASN A 24 15.78 7.10 -7.68
CA ASN A 24 16.84 7.37 -6.73
C ASN A 24 16.66 6.47 -5.50
N THR A 25 17.73 5.75 -5.13
CA THR A 25 17.75 4.87 -3.96
C THR A 25 18.06 5.62 -2.66
N GLN A 26 18.68 6.80 -2.76
CA GLN A 26 19.00 7.64 -1.61
C GLN A 26 17.74 8.35 -1.11
N GLY A 27 17.48 8.25 0.20
CA GLY A 27 16.35 8.92 0.84
C GLY A 27 14.98 8.35 0.44
N ARG A 28 14.91 7.07 0.07
CA ARG A 28 13.66 6.42 -0.37
C ARG A 28 12.69 6.24 0.80
N GLN A 29 11.97 7.32 1.12
CA GLN A 29 11.05 7.41 2.24
C GLN A 29 9.78 8.12 1.79
N ALA A 30 8.64 7.50 2.06
CA ALA A 30 7.34 8.14 1.85
C ALA A 30 6.93 8.91 3.11
N PHE A 31 6.17 9.98 2.92
CA PHE A 31 5.69 10.84 4.00
C PHE A 31 4.20 11.11 3.84
N VAL A 32 3.52 11.34 4.97
CA VAL A 32 2.12 11.75 5.04
C VAL A 32 2.06 13.08 5.78
N TYR A 33 1.32 14.02 5.22
CA TYR A 33 1.01 15.27 5.91
C TYR A 33 -0.25 15.09 6.75
N LEU A 34 -0.12 15.24 8.06
CA LEU A 34 -1.21 15.05 9.02
C LEU A 34 -1.06 16.05 10.17
N ASN A 35 -2.16 16.72 10.52
CA ASN A 35 -2.24 17.68 11.63
C ASN A 35 -1.15 18.77 11.58
N GLY A 36 -0.93 19.36 10.40
CA GLY A 36 0.02 20.44 10.23
C GLY A 36 1.49 20.00 10.14
N ARG A 37 1.78 18.69 10.20
CA ARG A 37 3.16 18.16 10.25
C ARG A 37 3.36 17.03 9.23
N VAL A 38 4.58 16.92 8.72
CA VAL A 38 5.00 15.82 7.83
C VAL A 38 5.51 14.66 8.70
N HIS A 39 4.97 13.47 8.47
CA HIS A 39 5.34 12.26 9.20
C HIS A 39 5.86 11.20 8.23
N PRO A 40 6.98 10.54 8.53
CA PRO A 40 7.44 9.42 7.71
C PRO A 40 6.48 8.24 7.83
N ILE A 41 6.17 7.60 6.72
CA ILE A 41 5.46 6.31 6.72
C ILE A 41 6.39 5.26 7.33
N PRO A 42 5.95 4.52 8.37
CA PRO A 42 6.78 3.51 9.00
C PRO A 42 7.23 2.44 8.00
N GLU A 43 8.45 1.94 8.16
CA GLU A 43 8.93 0.82 7.37
C GLU A 43 8.00 -0.39 7.50
N GLY A 44 7.75 -1.09 6.41
CA GLY A 44 6.86 -2.24 6.39
C GLY A 44 5.39 -1.91 6.10
N PHE A 45 5.01 -0.67 5.82
CA PHE A 45 3.75 -0.39 5.14
C PHE A 45 3.92 -0.60 3.63
N SER A 46 3.26 -1.62 3.08
CA SER A 46 3.19 -1.84 1.63
C SER A 46 1.73 -1.87 1.21
N LEU A 47 1.27 -0.92 0.40
CA LEU A 47 -0.09 -0.89 -0.16
C LEU A 47 -1.20 -1.18 0.89
N MET A 48 -1.18 -0.45 2.00
CA MET A 48 -2.09 -0.61 3.15
C MET A 48 -1.89 -1.86 4.02
N GLN A 49 -1.08 -2.84 3.62
CA GLN A 49 -0.77 -3.99 4.47
C GLN A 49 0.38 -3.68 5.43
N PRO A 50 0.18 -3.83 6.74
CA PRO A 50 1.28 -3.83 7.69
C PRO A 50 2.07 -5.14 7.58
N THR A 51 3.31 -5.07 7.09
CA THR A 51 4.22 -6.23 7.04
C THR A 51 5.06 -6.37 8.30
N ARG A 52 5.15 -5.31 9.13
CA ARG A 52 5.83 -5.34 10.44
C ARG A 52 4.95 -4.75 11.54
N ILE A 53 4.53 -5.57 12.50
CA ILE A 53 3.69 -5.15 13.63
C ILE A 53 4.36 -4.04 14.47
N GLY A 54 5.68 -4.15 14.69
CA GLY A 54 6.43 -3.18 15.49
C GLY A 54 6.39 -1.75 14.95
N SER A 55 6.32 -1.56 13.62
CA SER A 55 6.29 -0.23 13.01
C SER A 55 4.91 0.45 13.09
N ILE A 56 3.84 -0.34 13.23
CA ILE A 56 2.48 0.14 13.52
C ILE A 56 2.42 0.72 14.94
N ILE A 57 3.02 0.03 15.91
CA ILE A 57 2.94 0.44 17.31
C ILE A 57 3.69 1.76 17.52
N THR A 58 4.85 1.94 16.87
CA THR A 58 5.67 3.14 17.01
C THR A 58 5.15 4.34 16.22
N THR A 59 4.25 4.14 15.25
CA THR A 59 3.74 5.25 14.43
C THR A 59 2.88 6.23 15.23
N ARG A 60 3.03 7.52 14.92
CA ARG A 60 2.15 8.60 15.39
C ARG A 60 1.04 8.94 14.40
N LEU A 61 0.98 8.23 13.28
CA LEU A 61 -0.06 8.41 12.25
C LEU A 61 -1.43 7.90 12.71
N LEU A 62 -1.44 6.90 13.59
CA LEU A 62 -2.66 6.27 14.08
C LEU A 62 -2.86 6.57 15.57
N THR A 63 -4.11 6.86 15.94
CA THR A 63 -4.53 6.89 17.34
C THR A 63 -4.49 5.49 17.95
N TRP A 64 -4.52 5.37 19.27
CA TRP A 64 -4.59 4.07 19.95
C TRP A 64 -5.76 3.19 19.47
N PRO A 65 -7.00 3.70 19.31
CA PRO A 65 -8.08 2.93 18.69
C PRO A 65 -7.79 2.51 17.25
N GLY A 66 -7.20 3.39 16.44
CA GLY A 66 -6.84 3.08 15.06
C GLY A 66 -5.80 1.96 14.95
N LYS A 67 -4.82 1.92 15.87
CA LYS A 67 -3.85 0.82 15.96
C LYS A 67 -4.53 -0.51 16.27
N LEU A 68 -5.47 -0.54 17.22
CA LEU A 68 -6.21 -1.75 17.57
C LEU A 68 -7.09 -2.24 16.41
N ARG A 69 -7.80 -1.34 15.73
CA ARG A 69 -8.61 -1.69 14.55
C ARG A 69 -7.76 -2.29 13.44
N LEU A 70 -6.58 -1.73 13.18
CA LEU A 70 -5.68 -2.21 12.14
C LEU A 70 -5.01 -3.54 12.49
N LEU A 71 -4.63 -3.75 13.76
CA LEU A 71 -4.18 -5.07 14.22
C LEU A 71 -5.30 -6.11 14.16
N GLY A 72 -6.54 -5.67 14.37
CA GLY A 72 -7.77 -6.45 14.25
C GLY A 72 -8.05 -6.97 12.84
N GLU A 73 -7.43 -6.39 11.81
CA GLU A 73 -7.69 -6.69 10.39
C GLU A 73 -7.51 -8.19 10.06
N TYR A 74 -6.57 -8.86 10.73
CA TYR A 74 -6.33 -10.28 10.54
C TYR A 74 -7.54 -11.17 10.87
N TRP A 75 -8.46 -10.70 11.72
CA TRP A 75 -9.66 -11.43 12.12
C TRP A 75 -10.92 -10.99 11.38
N VAL A 76 -10.82 -10.03 10.45
CA VAL A 76 -11.96 -9.60 9.63
C VAL A 76 -12.31 -10.73 8.66
N SER A 77 -13.58 -11.13 8.65
CA SER A 77 -14.06 -12.19 7.76
C SER A 77 -14.09 -11.72 6.30
N PRO A 78 -13.85 -12.62 5.32
CA PRO A 78 -14.03 -12.29 3.91
C PRO A 78 -15.46 -11.81 3.63
N ARG A 79 -15.62 -10.84 2.73
CA ARG A 79 -16.94 -10.35 2.34
C ARG A 79 -17.69 -11.38 1.49
N PRO A 80 -19.02 -11.46 1.61
CA PRO A 80 -19.83 -12.36 0.79
C PRO A 80 -19.71 -11.98 -0.68
N THR A 81 -19.52 -13.00 -1.53
CA THR A 81 -19.58 -12.86 -2.99
C THR A 81 -21.02 -12.65 -3.45
N VAL A 82 -21.21 -11.85 -4.50
CA VAL A 82 -22.49 -11.66 -5.20
C VAL A 82 -23.00 -13.03 -5.72
N PRO A 83 -24.32 -13.26 -5.89
CA PRO A 83 -24.89 -14.58 -6.24
C PRO A 83 -24.28 -15.31 -7.45
N ASP A 84 -23.62 -14.59 -8.36
CA ASP A 84 -22.91 -15.15 -9.52
C ASP A 84 -21.44 -15.55 -9.23
N GLY A 85 -21.03 -15.57 -7.96
CA GLY A 85 -19.66 -15.92 -7.55
C GLY A 85 -18.63 -14.83 -7.85
N GLN A 86 -19.07 -13.67 -8.33
CA GLN A 86 -18.21 -12.52 -8.58
C GLN A 86 -18.03 -11.71 -7.29
N PRO A 87 -16.81 -11.23 -6.97
CA PRO A 87 -16.62 -10.30 -5.87
C PRO A 87 -17.43 -9.02 -6.11
N ASP A 88 -18.04 -8.51 -5.04
CA ASP A 88 -18.76 -7.24 -5.09
C ASP A 88 -17.79 -6.09 -5.41
N ASP A 89 -18.17 -5.20 -6.33
CA ASP A 89 -17.35 -4.04 -6.72
C ASP A 89 -17.61 -2.89 -5.76
N GLU A 90 -17.16 -3.10 -4.52
CA GLU A 90 -17.34 -2.14 -3.45
C GLU A 90 -16.34 -0.98 -3.52
N SER A 91 -16.67 0.13 -2.85
CA SER A 91 -15.75 1.25 -2.73
C SER A 91 -14.54 0.89 -1.85
N LEU A 92 -13.40 1.53 -2.10
CA LEU A 92 -12.19 1.35 -1.29
C LEU A 92 -12.40 1.75 0.18
N GLU A 93 -13.25 2.73 0.44
CA GLU A 93 -13.62 3.12 1.80
C GLU A 93 -14.43 2.00 2.47
N SER A 94 -15.44 1.47 1.77
CA SER A 94 -16.24 0.37 2.31
C SER A 94 -15.36 -0.82 2.63
N PHE A 95 -14.43 -1.19 1.74
CA PHE A 95 -13.49 -2.29 1.92
C PHE A 95 -12.62 -2.13 3.19
N ALA A 96 -12.07 -0.94 3.41
CA ALA A 96 -11.06 -0.70 4.45
C ALA A 96 -11.60 -0.43 5.86
N VAL A 97 -12.86 0.01 5.99
CA VAL A 97 -13.50 0.38 7.27
C VAL A 97 -14.30 -0.78 7.83
#